data_AF-A0A1A8WVJ1-F1
#
_entry.id   AF-A0A1A8WVJ1-F1
#
_cell.length_a   1.000
_cell.length_b   1.000
_cell.length_c   1.000
_cell.angle_alpha   90.00
_cell.angle_beta   90.00
_cell.angle_gamma   90.00
#
_symmetry.space_group_name_H-M   'P 1'
#
loop_
_entity.id
_entity.type
_entity.pdbx_description
1 polymer ?
#
loop_
_entity_poly.entity_id
_entity_poly.type
_entity_poly.pdbx_seq_one_letter_code
_entity_poly.pdbx_strand_id
1 'polypeptide(L)'
;MRSFSVVYSIDLPTEKFYNDMKKKYSSLAKYTLLCDTNIVHNNINDIKNICKRILRYLENNTVWVDKNSGYDVSILLNYWIYDELTDIFGAQSTSEKISSAFDVFKTI
;
A
#
# COMPACT_ATOMS: atom_id res chain seq x y z
N MET A 1 -35.89 22.87 17.63
CA MET A 1 -35.08 21.81 18.27
C MET A 1 -33.91 21.48 17.37
N ARG A 2 -32.67 21.69 17.83
CA ARG A 2 -31.45 21.27 17.12
C ARG A 2 -30.91 20.00 17.77
N SER A 3 -30.52 19.06 16.91
CA SER A 3 -29.47 18.05 17.10
C SER A 3 -29.84 16.84 18.00
N PHE A 4 -29.38 15.61 17.78
CA PHE A 4 -28.13 15.15 17.17
C PHE A 4 -28.33 13.83 16.40
N SER A 5 -27.91 13.76 15.14
CA SER A 5 -27.54 12.48 14.52
C SER A 5 -26.15 12.13 15.03
N VAL A 6 -26.04 11.16 15.93
CA VAL A 6 -24.74 10.62 16.34
C VAL A 6 -24.18 9.83 15.16
N VAL A 7 -23.18 10.40 14.48
CA VAL A 7 -22.40 9.67 13.47
C VAL A 7 -21.50 8.70 14.26
N TYR A 8 -21.87 7.43 14.27
CA TYR A 8 -20.92 6.38 14.67
C TYR A 8 -19.79 6.39 13.64
N SER A 9 -18.59 6.78 14.06
CA SER A 9 -17.38 6.57 13.24
C SER A 9 -17.13 5.06 13.24
N ILE A 10 -17.59 4.38 12.21
CA ILE A 10 -17.26 2.97 11.99
C ILE A 10 -15.77 2.96 11.67
N ASP A 11 -14.97 2.51 12.62
CA ASP A 11 -13.55 2.25 12.44
C ASP A 11 -13.37 1.10 11.44
N LEU A 12 -13.45 1.41 10.14
CA LEU A 12 -13.34 0.41 9.08
C LEU A 12 -11.94 -0.20 9.09
N PRO A 13 -11.80 -1.53 9.12
CA PRO A 13 -10.49 -2.18 9.05
C PRO A 13 -9.68 -1.77 7.82
N THR A 14 -10.36 -1.49 6.70
CA THR A 14 -9.76 -0.93 5.49
C THR A 14 -9.22 0.48 5.71
N GLU A 15 -9.94 1.35 6.41
CA GLU A 15 -9.47 2.71 6.73
C GLU A 15 -8.22 2.67 7.61
N LYS A 16 -8.20 1.79 8.62
CA LYS A 16 -7.03 1.58 9.48
C LYS A 16 -5.82 1.14 8.65
N PHE A 17 -6.01 0.17 7.76
CA PHE A 17 -4.97 -0.29 6.83
C PHE A 17 -4.43 0.86 5.96
N TYR A 18 -5.28 1.61 5.26
CA TYR A 18 -4.85 2.71 4.39
C TYR A 18 -4.15 3.83 5.16
N ASN A 19 -4.62 4.14 6.38
CA ASN A 19 -3.98 5.11 7.25
C ASN A 19 -2.58 4.65 7.68
N ASP A 20 -2.40 3.36 8.00
CA ASP A 20 -1.10 2.79 8.31
C ASP A 20 -0.14 2.83 7.11
N MET A 21 -0.65 2.57 5.90
CA MET A 21 0.14 2.66 4.68
C MET A 21 0.60 4.10 4.38
N LYS A 22 -0.22 5.11 4.67
CA LYS A 22 0.05 6.54 4.40
C LYS A 22 1.04 7.20 5.36
N LYS A 23 1.25 6.64 6.55
CA LYS A 23 2.17 7.22 7.54
C LYS A 23 3.59 7.35 6.96
N LYS A 24 4.16 8.56 7.09
CA LYS A 24 5.55 8.87 6.72
C LYS A 24 6.48 8.42 7.85
N TYR A 25 7.53 7.66 7.53
CA TYR A 25 8.49 7.20 8.53
C TYR A 25 9.92 7.41 8.04
N SER A 26 10.80 7.74 8.97
CA SER A 26 12.25 7.88 8.76
C SER A 26 12.95 6.52 8.50
N SER A 27 12.31 5.40 8.85
CA SER A 27 12.91 4.06 8.81
C SER A 27 12.95 3.40 7.42
N LEU A 28 12.48 4.06 6.35
CA LEU A 28 12.45 3.44 5.01
C LEU A 28 13.85 3.14 4.45
N ALA A 29 14.90 3.74 5.01
CA ALA A 29 16.28 3.54 4.55
C ALA A 29 16.72 2.06 4.60
N LYS A 30 16.28 1.28 5.61
CA LYS A 30 16.68 -0.14 5.76
C LYS A 30 16.25 -1.04 4.62
N TYR A 31 15.17 -0.67 3.91
CA TYR A 31 14.63 -1.45 2.80
C TYR A 31 15.23 -1.06 1.44
N THR A 32 16.18 -0.13 1.41
CA THR A 32 16.73 0.38 0.14
C THR A 32 17.34 -0.72 -0.71
N LEU A 33 18.11 -1.62 -0.10
CA LEU A 33 18.72 -2.76 -0.82
C LEU A 33 17.69 -3.79 -1.27
N LEU A 34 16.68 -4.06 -0.44
CA LEU A 34 15.61 -5.02 -0.76
C LEU A 34 14.69 -4.53 -1.89
N CYS A 35 14.52 -3.21 -1.98
CA CYS A 35 13.73 -2.57 -3.02
C CYS A 35 14.59 -2.06 -4.18
N ASP A 36 15.86 -2.46 -4.27
CA ASP A 36 16.70 -2.06 -5.38
C ASP A 36 16.37 -2.94 -6.59
N THR A 37 15.54 -2.42 -7.49
CA THR A 37 15.14 -3.12 -8.71
C THR A 37 15.91 -2.56 -9.91
N ASN A 38 16.27 -3.43 -10.85
CA ASN A 38 16.88 -3.05 -12.14
C ASN A 38 15.85 -2.57 -13.18
N ILE A 39 14.70 -2.08 -12.71
CA ILE A 39 13.57 -1.78 -13.59
C ILE A 39 13.75 -0.41 -14.21
N VAL A 40 13.75 -0.36 -15.53
CA VAL A 40 13.82 0.90 -16.29
C VAL A 40 12.40 1.46 -16.45
N HIS A 41 11.91 2.13 -15.41
CA HIS A 41 10.65 2.87 -15.44
C HIS A 41 10.91 4.36 -15.15
N ASN A 42 10.20 5.26 -15.82
CA ASN A 42 10.30 6.70 -15.54
C ASN A 42 9.96 7.05 -14.08
N ASN A 43 9.18 6.20 -13.40
CA ASN A 43 8.73 6.38 -12.02
C ASN A 43 9.41 5.37 -11.07
N ILE A 44 10.64 4.95 -11.38
CA ILE A 44 11.37 3.94 -10.60
C ILE A 44 11.48 4.32 -9.12
N ASN A 45 11.72 5.59 -8.79
CA ASN A 45 11.83 6.03 -7.41
C ASN A 45 10.52 5.86 -6.63
N ASP A 46 9.39 6.11 -7.28
CA ASP A 46 8.06 5.93 -6.67
C ASP A 46 7.74 4.44 -6.47
N ILE A 47 8.06 3.60 -7.46
CA ILE A 47 7.93 2.13 -7.35
C ILE A 47 8.80 1.60 -6.20
N LYS A 48 10.05 2.06 -6.10
CA LYS A 48 10.93 1.72 -4.96
C LYS A 48 10.32 2.16 -3.64
N ASN A 49 9.69 3.34 -3.58
CA ASN A 49 9.04 3.83 -2.37
C ASN A 49 7.81 2.98 -1.97
N ILE A 50 7.02 2.51 -2.94
CA ILE A 50 5.92 1.56 -2.71
C ILE A 50 6.46 0.27 -2.08
N CYS A 51 7.50 -0.33 -2.66
CA CYS A 51 8.14 -1.53 -2.10
C CYS A 51 8.57 -1.33 -0.63
N LYS A 52 9.21 -0.20 -0.30
CA LYS A 52 9.67 0.08 1.07
C LYS A 52 8.49 0.19 2.05
N ARG A 53 7.35 0.75 1.61
CA ARG A 53 6.13 0.85 2.42
C ARG A 53 5.50 -0.52 2.66
N ILE A 54 5.48 -1.40 1.66
CA ILE A 54 5.00 -2.79 1.78
C ILE A 54 5.85 -3.55 2.80
N LEU A 55 7.18 -3.59 2.62
CA LEU A 55 8.08 -4.30 3.52
C LEU A 55 7.97 -3.81 4.97
N ARG A 56 7.83 -2.49 5.16
CA ARG A 56 7.58 -1.91 6.49
C ARG A 56 6.27 -2.39 7.09
N TYR A 57 5.20 -2.35 6.31
CA TYR A 57 3.90 -2.79 6.78
C TYR A 57 3.94 -4.27 7.20
N LEU A 58 4.55 -5.13 6.37
CA LEU A 58 4.68 -6.55 6.64
C LEU A 58 5.50 -6.81 7.91
N GLU A 59 6.62 -6.11 8.10
CA GLU A 59 7.47 -6.29 9.29
C GLU A 59 6.78 -5.82 10.59
N ASN A 60 6.13 -4.65 10.56
CA ASN A 60 5.49 -4.06 11.74
C ASN A 60 4.14 -4.72 12.08
N ASN A 61 3.43 -5.26 11.09
CA ASN A 61 2.11 -5.89 11.27
C ASN A 61 2.17 -7.42 11.28
N THR A 62 3.35 -8.01 11.53
CA THR A 62 3.52 -9.44 11.80
C THR A 62 2.60 -9.96 12.91
N VAL A 63 2.12 -9.08 13.79
CA VAL A 63 1.19 -9.38 14.90
C VAL A 63 -0.28 -9.59 14.44
N TRP A 64 -0.66 -9.15 13.23
CA TRP A 64 -2.02 -9.34 12.70
C TRP A 64 -2.23 -10.68 11.97
N VAL A 65 -1.21 -11.54 11.90
CA VAL A 65 -1.37 -12.97 11.54
C VAL A 65 -1.96 -13.76 12.72
N ASP A 66 -2.86 -13.13 13.48
CA ASP A 66 -3.85 -13.89 14.22
C ASP A 66 -4.87 -14.32 13.17
N LYS A 67 -4.93 -15.63 12.89
CA LYS A 67 -5.71 -16.28 11.82
C LYS A 67 -7.22 -15.97 11.83
N ASN A 68 -7.68 -15.13 12.77
CA ASN A 68 -9.05 -14.82 13.08
C ASN A 68 -9.51 -13.42 12.63
N SER A 69 -8.63 -12.55 12.13
CA SER A 69 -9.11 -11.33 11.47
C SER A 69 -9.59 -11.70 10.06
N GLY A 70 -10.90 -11.73 9.83
CA GLY A 70 -11.52 -12.17 8.56
C GLY A 70 -11.21 -11.29 7.34
N TYR A 71 -10.09 -10.57 7.33
CA TYR A 71 -9.63 -9.71 6.25
C TYR A 71 -8.39 -10.31 5.61
N ASP A 72 -8.46 -10.56 4.31
CA ASP A 72 -7.30 -10.96 3.53
C ASP A 72 -6.41 -9.73 3.32
N VAL A 73 -5.34 -9.64 4.12
CA VAL A 73 -4.32 -8.59 4.02
C VAL A 73 -3.74 -8.52 2.60
N SER A 74 -3.67 -9.65 1.90
CA SER A 74 -3.19 -9.72 0.51
C SER A 74 -4.11 -8.97 -0.44
N ILE A 75 -5.43 -9.07 -0.24
CA ILE A 75 -6.42 -8.32 -1.03
C ILE A 75 -6.25 -6.82 -0.79
N LEU A 76 -6.09 -6.38 0.46
CA LEU A 76 -5.91 -4.97 0.78
C LEU A 76 -4.61 -4.39 0.20
N LEU A 77 -3.52 -5.16 0.26
CA LEU A 77 -2.26 -4.81 -0.39
C LEU A 77 -2.43 -4.65 -1.89
N ASN A 78 -3.14 -5.57 -2.56
CA ASN A 78 -3.36 -5.50 -4.01
C ASN A 78 -4.12 -4.23 -4.42
N TYR A 79 -5.19 -3.88 -3.71
CA TYR A 79 -5.94 -2.65 -3.97
C TYR A 79 -5.10 -1.40 -3.71
N TRP A 80 -4.37 -1.37 -2.59
CA TRP A 80 -3.54 -0.22 -2.26
C TRP A 80 -2.37 -0.01 -3.24
N ILE A 81 -1.74 -1.09 -3.71
CA ILE A 81 -0.72 -1.00 -4.77
C ILE A 81 -1.33 -0.43 -6.05
N TYR A 82 -2.52 -0.90 -6.44
CA TYR A 82 -3.21 -0.42 -7.64
C TYR A 82 -3.53 1.07 -7.56
N ASP A 83 -4.04 1.54 -6.41
CA ASP A 83 -4.33 2.96 -6.17
C ASP A 83 -3.06 3.81 -6.29
N GLU A 84 -1.96 3.43 -5.65
CA GLU A 84 -0.71 4.19 -5.70
C GLU A 84 -0.07 4.18 -7.11
N LEU A 85 -0.16 3.07 -7.84
CA LEU A 85 0.29 3.02 -9.23
C LEU A 85 -0.57 3.91 -10.15
N THR A 86 -1.88 3.97 -9.90
CA THR A 86 -2.79 4.85 -10.64
C THR A 86 -2.50 6.32 -10.35
N ASP A 87 -2.18 6.66 -9.10
CA ASP A 87 -1.76 8.01 -8.73
C ASP A 87 -0.43 8.41 -9.39
N ILE A 88 0.52 7.47 -9.49
CA ILE A 88 1.84 7.69 -10.12
C ILE A 88 1.75 7.84 -11.64
N PHE A 89 0.99 6.96 -12.31
CA PHE A 89 0.91 6.97 -13.77
C PHE A 89 -0.21 7.88 -14.31
N GLY A 90 -1.09 8.34 -13.42
CA GLY A 90 -2.29 9.10 -13.75
C GLY A 90 -3.46 8.21 -14.15
N ALA A 91 -4.68 8.72 -13.94
CA ALA A 91 -5.93 8.00 -14.23
C ALA A 91 -6.11 7.59 -15.71
N GLN A 92 -5.38 8.21 -16.64
CA GLN A 92 -5.39 7.88 -18.08
C GLN A 92 -4.29 6.89 -18.48
N SER A 93 -3.56 6.34 -17.52
CA SER A 93 -2.51 5.38 -17.79
C SER A 93 -3.08 4.09 -18.38
N THR A 94 -2.30 3.45 -19.26
CA THR A 94 -2.71 2.19 -19.87
C THR A 94 -2.65 1.08 -18.83
N SER A 95 -3.61 0.14 -18.92
CA SER A 95 -3.61 -1.07 -18.10
C SER A 95 -2.29 -1.84 -18.20
N GLU A 96 -1.62 -1.79 -19.35
CA GLU A 96 -0.30 -2.37 -19.57
C GLU A 96 0.77 -1.78 -18.65
N LYS A 97 0.85 -0.44 -18.52
CA LYS A 97 1.83 0.21 -17.63
C LYS A 97 1.60 -0.15 -16.17
N ILE A 98 0.34 -0.12 -15.74
CA ILE A 98 -0.03 -0.51 -14.37
C ILE A 98 0.33 -1.98 -14.14
N SER A 99 -0.02 -2.88 -15.08
CA SER A 99 0.26 -4.31 -14.95
C SER A 99 1.77 -4.59 -14.87
N SER A 100 2.58 -3.98 -15.74
CA SER A 100 4.03 -4.16 -15.72
C SER A 100 4.66 -3.66 -14.41
N ALA A 101 4.18 -2.55 -13.86
CA ALA A 101 4.63 -2.08 -12.55
C ALA A 101 4.11 -2.94 -11.40
N PHE A 102 2.90 -3.50 -11.53
CA PHE A 102 2.31 -4.39 -10.54
C PHE A 102 3.08 -5.71 -10.43
N ASP A 103 3.56 -6.24 -11.55
CA ASP A 103 4.34 -7.49 -11.60
C ASP A 103 5.62 -7.44 -10.75
N VAL A 104 6.18 -6.25 -10.53
CA VAL A 104 7.33 -6.01 -9.65
C VAL A 104 7.06 -6.44 -8.21
N PHE A 105 5.82 -6.26 -7.76
CA PHE A 105 5.43 -6.52 -6.38
C PHE A 105 4.98 -7.97 -6.17
N LYS A 106 4.80 -8.76 -7.25
CA LYS A 106 4.45 -10.19 -7.14
C LYS A 106 5.54 -11.06 -6.52
N THR A 107 6.79 -10.57 -6.51
CA THR A 107 7.96 -11.28 -5.99
C THR A 107 8.41 -10.80 -4.61
N ILE A 108 7.68 -9.85 -4.02
CA ILE A 108 7.88 -9.37 -2.63
C ILE A 108 7.09 -10.29 -1.70
#